data_AF-A0A497GC88-F1
#
_entry.id   AF-A0A497GC88-F1
#
_cell.length_a   1.000
_cell.length_b   1.000
_cell.length_c   1.000
_cell.angle_alpha   90.00
_cell.angle_beta   90.00
_cell.angle_gamma   90.00
#
_symmetry.space_group_name_H-M   'P 1'
#
loop_
_entity.id
_entity.type
_entity.pdbx_description
1 polymer ?
#
loop_
_entity_poly.entity_id
_entity_poly.type
_entity_poly.pdbx_seq_one_letter_code
_entity_poly.pdbx_strand_id
1 'polypeptide(L)' 'MKFVRIEFDELREEYEKVDENLAKELADKLLEKAEKIIEPGRETIIESSRMYYALKTWLRNMM' A
#
# COMPACT_ATOMS: atom_id res chain seq x y z
N MET A 1 -10.32 19.82 12.39
CA MET A 1 -9.95 18.88 11.32
C MET A 1 -8.58 19.28 10.81
N LYS A 2 -7.57 18.41 10.93
CA LYS A 2 -6.20 18.68 10.46
C LYS A 2 -6.08 18.11 9.05
N PHE A 3 -5.72 18.95 8.10
CA PHE A 3 -5.41 18.53 6.74
C PHE A 3 -3.91 18.39 6.59
N VAL A 4 -3.52 17.44 5.76
CA VAL A 4 -2.15 17.20 5.41
C VAL A 4 -2.07 17.08 3.91
N ARG A 5 -1.13 17.82 3.31
CA ARG A 5 -0.84 17.76 1.89
C ARG A 5 0.37 16.87 1.67
N ILE A 6 0.27 15.98 0.68
CA ILE A 6 1.35 15.13 0.19
C ILE A 6 1.57 15.48 -1.27
N GLU A 7 2.82 15.70 -1.67
CA GLU A 7 3.17 15.87 -3.07
C GLU A 7 3.38 14.52 -3.75
N PHE A 8 3.19 14.48 -5.08
CA PHE A 8 3.32 13.25 -5.85
C PHE A 8 4.70 12.61 -5.71
N ASP A 9 5.76 13.41 -5.74
CA ASP A 9 7.14 12.91 -5.66
C ASP A 9 7.44 12.31 -4.27
N GLU A 10 6.93 12.93 -3.20
CA GLU A 10 7.06 12.39 -1.84
C GLU A 10 6.40 11.02 -1.71
N LEU A 11 5.20 10.85 -2.30
CA LEU A 11 4.50 9.58 -2.30
C LEU A 11 5.22 8.53 -3.17
N ARG A 12 5.73 8.95 -4.33
CA ARG A 12 6.47 8.09 -5.25
C ARG A 12 7.73 7.52 -4.61
N GLU A 13 8.52 8.37 -3.95
CA GLU A 13 9.72 7.95 -3.25
C GLU A 13 9.41 6.91 -2.16
N GLU A 14 8.35 7.13 -1.37
CA GLU A 14 7.94 6.16 -0.35
C GLU A 14 7.44 4.85 -0.96
N TYR A 15 6.74 4.91 -2.10
CA TYR A 15 6.27 3.73 -2.83
C TYR A 15 7.41 2.88 -3.40
N GLU A 16 8.47 3.52 -3.90
CA GLU A 16 9.67 2.86 -4.42
C GLU A 16 10.49 2.19 -3.31
N LYS A 17 10.44 2.70 -2.08
CA LYS A 17 11.12 2.12 -0.91
C LYS A 17 10.40 0.92 -0.29
N VAL A 18 9.13 0.66 -0.65
CA VAL A 18 8.37 -0.44 -0.05
C VAL A 18 8.97 -1.80 -0.43
N ASP A 19 9.21 -2.63 0.59
CA ASP A 19 9.57 -4.04 0.39
C ASP A 19 8.43 -4.79 -0.31
N GLU A 20 8.73 -5.27 -1.52
CA GLU A 20 7.78 -5.99 -2.36
C GLU A 20 7.30 -7.30 -1.70
N ASN A 21 8.16 -7.97 -0.93
CA ASN A 21 7.78 -9.21 -0.24
C ASN A 21 6.73 -8.92 0.84
N LEU A 22 6.89 -7.83 1.58
CA LEU A 22 5.91 -7.39 2.57
C LEU A 22 4.55 -7.07 1.90
N ALA A 23 4.57 -6.46 0.73
CA ALA A 23 3.35 -6.19 -0.03
C ALA A 23 2.69 -7.47 -0.55
N LYS A 24 3.47 -8.45 -1.01
CA LYS A 24 2.99 -9.78 -1.40
C LYS A 24 2.34 -10.52 -0.22
N GLU A 25 2.99 -10.53 0.95
CA GLU A 25 2.42 -11.15 2.15
C GLU A 25 1.10 -10.52 2.57
N LEU A 26 0.98 -9.19 2.47
CA LEU A 26 -0.29 -8.51 2.76
C LEU A 26 -1.35 -8.89 1.74
N ALA A 27 -1.01 -8.89 0.45
CA ALA A 27 -1.92 -9.30 -0.61
C ALA A 27 -2.43 -10.73 -0.41
N ASP A 28 -1.54 -11.68 -0.10
CA ASP A 28 -1.90 -13.07 0.14
C ASP A 28 -2.83 -13.22 1.36
N LYS A 29 -2.55 -12.51 2.46
CA LYS A 29 -3.44 -12.48 3.63
C LYS A 29 -4.82 -11.91 3.32
N LEU A 30 -4.91 -10.92 2.44
CA LEU A 30 -6.19 -10.32 2.02
C LEU A 30 -6.96 -11.28 1.11
N LEU A 31 -6.25 -11.93 0.18
CA LEU A 31 -6.82 -12.93 -0.73
C LEU A 31 -7.37 -14.15 0.01
N GLU A 32 -6.61 -14.69 0.97
CA GLU A 32 -7.00 -15.86 1.77
C GLU A 32 -8.26 -15.63 2.61
N LYS A 33 -8.44 -14.40 3.12
CA LYS A 33 -9.57 -14.04 3.98
C LYS A 33 -10.79 -13.56 3.22
N ALA A 34 -10.66 -13.30 1.93
CA ALA A 34 -11.77 -12.84 1.14
C ALA A 34 -12.72 -14.01 0.87
N GLU A 35 -13.98 -13.87 1.31
CA GLU A 35 -15.02 -14.87 1.08
C GLU A 35 -15.22 -15.17 -0.41
N LYS A 36 -14.98 -14.18 -1.28
CA LYS A 36 -14.96 -14.31 -2.73
C LYS A 36 -14.16 -13.18 -3.36
N ILE A 37 -13.26 -13.51 -4.28
CA ILE A 37 -12.58 -12.52 -5.13
C ILE A 37 -12.96 -12.80 -6.56
N ILE A 38 -13.57 -11.80 -7.20
CA ILE A 38 -13.90 -11.82 -8.63
C ILE A 38 -12.87 -10.96 -9.37
N GLU A 39 -12.66 -9.74 -8.89
CA GLU A 39 -11.63 -8.77 -9.29
C GLU A 39 -11.39 -7.79 -8.11
N PRO A 40 -10.25 -7.06 -8.04
CA PRO A 40 -9.12 -7.12 -8.96
C PRO A 40 -8.24 -8.36 -8.74
N GLY A 41 -7.36 -8.65 -9.71
CA GLY A 41 -6.42 -9.76 -9.62
C GLY A 41 -5.33 -9.54 -8.56
N ARG A 42 -4.58 -10.61 -8.25
CA ARG A 42 -3.52 -10.59 -7.23
C ARG A 42 -2.49 -9.47 -7.43
N GLU A 43 -2.06 -9.22 -8.66
CA GLU A 43 -1.04 -8.19 -8.95
C GLU A 43 -1.50 -6.80 -8.53
N THR A 44 -2.74 -6.43 -8.86
CA THR A 44 -3.33 -5.15 -8.45
C THR A 44 -3.44 -5.03 -6.93
N ILE A 45 -3.69 -6.14 -6.23
CA ILE A 45 -3.73 -6.16 -4.76
C ILE A 45 -2.32 -5.95 -4.18
N ILE A 46 -1.28 -6.47 -4.84
CA ILE A 46 0.13 -6.21 -4.45
C ILE A 46 0.46 -4.73 -4.64
N GLU A 47 0.14 -4.13 -5.80
CA GLU A 47 0.35 -2.69 -6.06
C GLU A 47 -0.39 -1.83 -5.03
N SER A 48 -1.64 -2.19 -4.72
CA SER A 48 -2.44 -1.51 -3.69
C SER A 48 -1.85 -1.67 -2.29
N SER A 49 -1.29 -2.85 -1.98
CA SER A 49 -0.59 -3.14 -0.73
C SER A 49 0.67 -2.30 -0.60
N ARG A 50 1.43 -2.12 -1.70
CA ARG A 50 2.58 -1.20 -1.72
C ARG A 50 2.14 0.24 -1.44
N MET A 51 1.06 0.70 -2.06
CA MET A 51 0.52 2.03 -1.82
C MET A 51 0.11 2.25 -0.36
N TYR A 52 -0.52 1.25 0.26
CA TYR A 52 -0.86 1.27 1.68
C TYR A 52 0.39 1.46 2.56
N TYR A 53 1.45 0.69 2.32
CA TYR A 53 2.69 0.81 3.11
C TYR A 53 3.41 2.13 2.88
N ALA A 54 3.41 2.65 1.65
CA ALA A 54 3.97 3.95 1.31
C ALA A 54 3.27 5.07 2.10
N LEU A 55 1.93 5.12 2.02
CA LEU A 55 1.13 6.10 2.75
C LEU A 55 1.29 5.98 4.26
N LYS A 56 1.29 4.76 4.79
CA LYS A 56 1.50 4.50 6.23
C LYS A 56 2.85 5.00 6.70
N THR A 57 3.91 4.79 5.92
CA THR A 57 5.26 5.21 6.26
C THR A 57 5.39 6.71 6.18
N TRP A 58 4.89 7.32 5.11
CA TRP A 58 4.85 8.77 4.94
C TRP A 58 4.13 9.47 6.10
N LEU A 59 2.92 9.00 6.44
CA LEU A 59 2.14 9.54 7.56
C LEU A 59 2.87 9.40 8.90
N ARG A 60 3.56 8.28 9.10
CA ARG A 60 4.35 8.05 10.32
C ARG A 60 5.56 8.98 10.41
N ASN A 61 6.27 9.21 9.31
CA ASN A 61 7.49 10.03 9.30
C ASN A 61 7.20 11.52 9.48
N MET A 62 5.98 11.95 9.15
CA MET A 62 5.53 13.33 9.32
C MET A 62 5.10 13.66 10.76
N MET A 63 4.65 12.67 11.54
CA MET A 63 4.21 12.87 12.94
C MET A 63 5.40 12.89 13.90
#